data_AF-A0A1A8CS42-F1
#
_entry.id   AF-A0A1A8CS42-F1
#
_cell.length_a   1.000
_cell.length_b   1.000
_cell.length_c   1.000
_cell.angle_alpha   90.00
_cell.angle_beta   90.00
_cell.angle_gamma   90.00
#
_symmetry.space_group_name_H-M   'P 1'
#
loop_
_entity.id
_entity.type
_entity.pdbx_description
1 polymer ?
#
loop_
_entity_poly.entity_id
_entity_poly.type
_entity_poly.pdbx_seq_one_letter_code
_entity_poly.pdbx_strand_id
1 'polypeptide(L)'
;AMKKIGLNDTEKLDLFRVVAGVLHLGNIDFEETGSSSGGCIIKNQSNETLQYCAELLGLDQDDLRVSLTTRVMLTTAGGAKGTVIKVPLKVEQANNAR
;
A
#
# COMPACT_ATOMS: atom_id res chain seq x y z
N ALA A 1 -8.55 30.10 7.33
CA ALA A 1 -9.01 29.25 8.46
C ALA A 1 -7.83 28.62 9.20
N MET A 2 -6.97 27.83 8.54
CA MET A 2 -5.85 27.11 9.19
C MET A 2 -4.84 28.01 9.93
N LYS A 3 -4.49 29.19 9.40
CA LYS A 3 -3.65 30.17 10.12
C LYS A 3 -4.31 30.72 11.40
N LYS A 4 -5.65 30.76 11.45
CA LYS A 4 -6.40 31.27 12.62
C LYS A 4 -6.46 30.24 13.77
N ILE A 5 -6.28 28.95 13.47
CA ILE A 5 -6.26 27.86 14.47
C ILE A 5 -4.84 27.47 14.90
N GLY A 6 -3.82 28.26 14.51
CA GLY A 6 -2.45 28.10 15.00
C GLY A 6 -1.54 27.20 14.17
N LEU A 7 -1.99 26.65 13.04
CA LEU A 7 -1.13 25.83 12.18
C LEU A 7 -0.08 26.69 11.47
N ASN A 8 1.19 26.33 11.59
CA ASN A 8 2.27 26.92 10.83
C ASN A 8 2.26 26.41 9.37
N ASP A 9 3.11 26.94 8.50
CA ASP A 9 3.05 26.61 7.06
C ASP A 9 3.62 25.21 6.76
N THR A 10 4.54 24.69 7.59
CA THR A 10 5.03 23.30 7.51
C THR A 10 3.93 22.30 7.85
N GLU A 11 3.21 22.50 8.95
CA GLU A 11 2.10 21.63 9.36
C GLU A 11 0.97 21.60 8.33
N LYS A 12 0.72 22.73 7.65
CA LYS A 12 -0.24 22.76 6.53
C LYS A 12 0.26 21.95 5.34
N LEU A 13 1.54 22.05 5.02
CA LEU A 13 2.12 21.29 3.91
C LEU A 13 2.06 19.80 4.21
N ASP A 14 2.39 19.38 5.43
CA ASP A 14 2.29 17.98 5.85
C ASP A 14 0.85 17.45 5.78
N LEU A 15 -0.13 18.27 6.18
CA LEU A 15 -1.54 17.93 6.01
C LEU A 15 -1.90 17.71 4.53
N PHE A 16 -1.47 18.61 3.65
CA PHE A 16 -1.72 18.45 2.21
C PHE A 16 -1.01 17.24 1.62
N ARG A 17 0.20 16.91 2.09
CA ARG A 17 0.93 15.71 1.67
C ARG A 17 0.16 14.44 2.03
N VAL A 18 -0.36 14.34 3.25
CA VAL A 18 -1.17 13.18 3.68
C VAL A 18 -2.42 13.05 2.82
N VAL A 19 -3.16 14.14 2.60
CA VAL A 19 -4.37 14.11 1.75
C VAL A 19 -4.04 13.70 0.32
N ALA A 20 -2.99 14.26 -0.28
CA ALA A 20 -2.54 13.89 -1.61
C ALA A 20 -2.12 12.41 -1.67
N GLY A 21 -1.42 11.90 -0.65
CA GLY A 21 -1.05 10.48 -0.54
C GLY A 21 -2.26 9.56 -0.56
N VAL A 22 -3.32 9.88 0.20
CA VAL A 22 -4.57 9.10 0.22
C VAL A 22 -5.29 9.16 -1.14
N LEU A 23 -5.30 10.31 -1.81
CA LEU A 23 -5.88 10.44 -3.15
C LEU A 23 -5.14 9.58 -4.18
N HIS A 24 -3.80 9.58 -4.16
CA HIS A 24 -3.01 8.70 -5.01
C HIS A 24 -3.23 7.23 -4.67
N LEU A 25 -3.28 6.86 -3.38
CA LEU A 25 -3.57 5.49 -2.96
C LEU A 25 -4.86 4.96 -3.61
N GLY A 26 -5.94 5.77 -3.63
CA GLY A 26 -7.22 5.39 -4.25
C GLY A 26 -7.19 5.12 -5.76
N ASN A 27 -6.17 5.61 -6.48
CA ASN A 27 -6.01 5.43 -7.93
C ASN A 27 -5.15 4.19 -8.30
N ILE A 28 -4.73 3.40 -7.31
CA ILE A 28 -3.95 2.17 -7.55
C ILE A 28 -4.91 1.02 -7.88
N ASP A 29 -4.80 0.49 -9.10
CA ASP A 29 -5.56 -0.67 -9.56
C ASP A 29 -4.74 -1.96 -9.50
N PHE A 30 -5.45 -3.08 -9.32
CA PHE A 30 -4.90 -4.43 -9.31
C PHE A 30 -5.38 -5.24 -10.52
N GLU A 31 -4.56 -6.20 -10.95
CA GLU A 31 -4.89 -7.20 -11.97
C GLU A 31 -4.40 -8.59 -11.55
N GLU A 32 -5.01 -9.64 -12.11
CA GLU A 32 -4.62 -11.01 -11.81
C GLU A 32 -3.25 -11.36 -12.43
N THR A 33 -2.46 -12.19 -11.75
CA THR A 33 -1.12 -12.57 -12.22
C THR A 33 -1.14 -13.63 -13.32
N GLY A 34 -2.30 -14.23 -13.61
CA GLY A 34 -2.45 -15.39 -14.50
C GLY A 34 -1.75 -16.68 -14.02
N SER A 35 -1.19 -16.68 -12.80
CA SER A 35 -0.45 -17.84 -12.26
C SER A 35 -1.39 -18.83 -11.59
N SER A 36 -1.04 -20.12 -11.65
CA SER A 36 -1.81 -21.22 -11.02
C SER A 36 -1.91 -21.12 -9.49
N SER A 37 -0.98 -20.41 -8.86
CA SER A 37 -0.99 -20.11 -7.41
C SER A 37 -1.99 -19.00 -7.02
N GLY A 38 -2.60 -18.32 -7.99
CA GLY A 38 -3.40 -17.12 -7.76
C GLY A 38 -2.56 -15.92 -7.31
N GLY A 39 -3.24 -14.79 -7.13
CA GLY A 39 -2.65 -13.54 -6.66
C GLY A 39 -3.08 -12.34 -7.50
N CYS A 40 -2.56 -11.16 -7.15
CA CYS A 40 -2.69 -9.96 -7.95
C CYS A 40 -1.36 -9.19 -8.00
N ILE A 41 -1.22 -8.37 -9.03
CA ILE A 41 -0.18 -7.36 -9.18
C ILE A 41 -0.84 -5.99 -9.35
N ILE A 42 -0.05 -4.94 -9.14
CA ILE A 42 -0.47 -3.57 -9.47
C ILE A 42 -0.40 -3.40 -10.99
N LYS A 43 -1.46 -2.85 -11.59
CA LYS A 43 -1.49 -2.56 -13.03
C LYS A 43 -0.37 -1.61 -13.42
N ASN A 44 0.22 -1.81 -14.60
CA ASN A 44 1.30 -0.96 -15.09
C ASN A 44 0.94 0.54 -15.13
N GLN A 45 -0.32 0.88 -15.45
CA GLN A 45 -0.82 2.26 -15.46
C GLN A 45 -0.81 2.93 -14.08
N SER A 46 -0.80 2.15 -13.00
CA SER A 46 -0.79 2.64 -11.62
C SER A 46 0.62 2.77 -11.03
N ASN A 47 1.69 2.45 -11.77
CA ASN A 47 3.07 2.53 -11.28
C ASN A 47 3.48 3.95 -10.87
N GLU A 48 3.09 4.96 -11.67
CA GLU A 48 3.40 6.37 -11.36
C GLU A 48 2.65 6.84 -10.11
N THR A 49 1.37 6.47 -10.00
CA THR A 49 0.55 6.78 -8.82
C THR A 49 1.09 6.10 -7.55
N LEU A 50 1.56 4.86 -7.66
CA LEU A 50 2.21 4.16 -6.55
C LEU A 50 3.48 4.91 -6.09
N GLN A 51 4.28 5.41 -7.04
CA GLN A 51 5.48 6.19 -6.72
C GLN A 51 5.12 7.48 -5.96
N TYR A 52 4.18 8.29 -6.47
CA TYR A 52 3.76 9.51 -5.78
C TYR A 52 3.17 9.21 -4.39
N CYS A 53 2.36 8.15 -4.28
CA CYS A 53 1.83 7.71 -2.99
C CYS A 53 2.94 7.40 -1.98
N ALA A 54 3.95 6.62 -2.40
CA ALA A 54 5.09 6.29 -1.55
C ALA A 54 5.88 7.53 -1.12
N GLU A 55 6.20 8.45 -2.05
CA GLU A 55 6.93 9.69 -1.75
C GLU A 55 6.16 10.62 -0.80
N LEU A 56 4.85 10.77 -1.00
CA LEU A 56 4.00 11.62 -0.18
C LEU A 56 3.84 11.10 1.25
N LEU A 57 3.73 9.77 1.40
CA LEU A 57 3.58 9.09 2.69
C LEU A 57 4.92 8.72 3.35
N GLY A 58 6.05 8.93 2.67
CA GLY A 58 7.39 8.62 3.18
C GLY A 58 7.65 7.11 3.31
N LEU A 59 7.16 6.34 2.35
CA LEU A 59 7.33 4.88 2.27
C LEU A 59 8.31 4.51 1.14
N ASP A 60 8.89 3.32 1.24
CA ASP A 60 9.57 2.69 0.11
C ASP A 60 8.53 2.15 -0.90
N GLN A 61 8.80 2.34 -2.20
CA GLN A 61 7.86 1.96 -3.26
C GLN A 61 7.67 0.45 -3.36
N ASP A 62 8.74 -0.32 -3.20
CA ASP A 62 8.70 -1.78 -3.31
C ASP A 62 8.04 -2.39 -2.07
N ASP A 63 8.32 -1.86 -0.88
CA ASP A 63 7.62 -2.26 0.34
C ASP A 63 6.12 -1.96 0.27
N LEU A 64 5.72 -0.81 -0.27
CA LEU A 64 4.30 -0.47 -0.49
C LEU A 64 3.65 -1.43 -1.49
N ARG A 65 4.33 -1.73 -2.61
CA ARG A 65 3.85 -2.69 -3.62
C ARG A 65 3.60 -4.06 -3.01
N VAL A 66 4.56 -4.56 -2.24
CA VAL A 66 4.46 -5.87 -1.58
C VAL A 66 3.34 -5.86 -0.53
N SER A 67 3.22 -4.78 0.24
CA SER A 67 2.18 -4.64 1.28
C SER A 67 0.77 -4.62 0.69
N LEU A 68 0.58 -4.04 -0.49
CA LEU A 68 -0.72 -3.98 -1.18
C LEU A 68 -1.12 -5.32 -1.85
N THR A 69 -0.16 -6.19 -2.12
CA THR A 69 -0.38 -7.42 -2.92
C THR A 69 -0.19 -8.71 -2.15
N THR A 70 0.32 -8.64 -0.91
CA THR A 70 0.61 -9.82 -0.09
C THR A 70 0.13 -9.65 1.34
N ARG A 71 -0.27 -10.77 1.96
CA ARG A 71 -0.50 -10.87 3.39
C ARG A 71 0.65 -11.63 4.04
N VAL A 72 1.20 -11.06 5.10
CA VAL A 72 2.19 -11.74 5.95
C VAL A 72 1.45 -12.70 6.89
N MET A 73 1.86 -13.96 6.92
CA MET A 73 1.31 -15.00 7.80
C MET A 73 2.42 -15.70 8.58
N LEU A 74 2.12 -16.08 9.82
CA LEU A 74 2.95 -16.95 10.64
C LEU A 74 2.43 -18.38 10.51
N THR A 75 3.27 -19.29 10.03
CA THR A 75 2.95 -20.72 10.04
C THR A 75 3.54 -21.36 11.29
N THR A 76 2.68 -21.85 12.18
CA THR A 76 3.08 -22.69 13.30
C THR A 76 2.82 -24.14 12.91
N ALA A 77 3.75 -24.76 12.19
CA ALA A 77 3.67 -26.19 11.90
C ALA A 77 4.19 -26.99 13.10
N GLY A 78 3.35 -27.15 14.14
CA GLY A 78 3.50 -28.18 15.19
C GLY A 78 4.79 -28.22 16.03
N GLY A 79 5.72 -27.26 15.90
CA GLY A 79 7.01 -27.21 16.60
C GLY A 79 7.44 -25.78 16.94
N ALA A 80 8.38 -25.65 17.88
CA ALA A 80 8.64 -24.46 18.70
C ALA A 80 9.06 -23.14 18.00
N LYS A 81 9.10 -23.07 16.65
CA LYS A 81 9.45 -21.84 15.92
C LYS A 81 8.61 -21.74 14.64
N GLY A 82 7.72 -20.76 14.58
CA GLY A 82 6.95 -20.47 13.36
C GLY A 82 7.76 -19.72 12.31
N THR A 83 7.41 -19.88 11.04
CA THR A 83 8.05 -19.17 9.91
C THR A 83 7.13 -18.06 9.40
N VAL A 84 7.71 -16.92 9.06
CA VAL A 84 6.99 -15.82 8.38
C VAL A 84 6.95 -16.12 6.88
N ILE A 85 5.76 -16.22 6.31
CA ILE A 85 5.55 -16.39 4.87
C ILE A 85 4.74 -15.21 4.30
N LYS A 86 4.99 -14.89 3.03
CA LYS A 86 4.18 -13.93 2.26
C LYS A 86 3.21 -14.70 1.38
N VAL A 87 1.92 -14.46 1.56
CA VAL A 87 0.84 -15.11 0.78
C VAL A 87 0.25 -14.07 -0.17
N PRO A 88 0.26 -14.28 -1.50
CA PRO A 88 -0.36 -13.37 -2.45
C PRO A 88 -1.87 -13.18 -2.19
N LEU A 89 -2.35 -11.94 -2.32
CA LEU A 89 -3.77 -11.57 -2.22
C LEU A 89 -4.45 -11.73 -3.58
N LYS A 90 -5.72 -12.13 -3.59
CA LYS A 90 -6.59 -11.99 -4.77
C LYS A 90 -6.93 -10.52 -5.01
N VAL A 91 -7.32 -10.17 -6.24
CA VAL A 91 -7.72 -8.79 -6.61
C VAL A 91 -8.79 -8.22 -5.66
N GLU A 92 -9.83 -8.99 -5.34
CA GLU A 92 -10.87 -8.55 -4.39
C GLU A 92 -10.32 -8.28 -2.98
N GLN A 93 -9.38 -9.11 -2.52
CA GLN A 93 -8.76 -8.93 -1.20
C GLN A 93 -7.87 -7.69 -1.17
N ALA A 94 -7.11 -7.45 -2.24
CA ALA A 94 -6.28 -6.24 -2.36
C ALA A 94 -7.14 -4.97 -2.44
N ASN A 95 -8.24 -5.00 -3.20
CA ASN A 95 -9.19 -3.88 -3.27
C ASN A 95 -9.83 -3.54 -1.91
N ASN A 96 -10.09 -4.55 -1.07
CA ASN A 96 -10.65 -4.36 0.27
C ASN A 96 -9.60 -3.96 1.31
N ALA A 97 -8.33 -4.28 1.07
CA ALA A 97 -7.22 -4.00 2.00
C ALA A 97 -6.61 -2.62 1.80
N ARG A 98 -6.70 -2.06 0.59
CA ARG A 98 -6.32 -0.69 0.25
C ARG A 98 -7.35 0.30 0.78
#